data_AF-A0A954FCY3-F1
#
_entry.id   AF-A0A954FCY3-F1
#
_cell.length_a   1.000
_cell.length_b   1.000
_cell.length_c   1.000
_cell.angle_alpha   90.00
_cell.angle_beta   90.00
_cell.angle_gamma   90.00
#
_symmetry.space_group_name_H-M   'P 1'
#
loop_
_entity.id
_entity.type
_entity.pdbx_description
1 polymer ?
#
loop_
_entity_poly.entity_id
_entity_poly.type
_entity_poly.pdbx_seq_one_letter_code
_entity_poly.pdbx_strand_id
1 'polypeptide(L)'
;MSGGFLDDNEYAAHPAQSANELEISDLLFVSFNSRVVALNRDTGNLLWSWKSPKGRSNYLAILVDDEQLFVSIDGYTYCLDPYSGREIWFNPLKGYGYGIPTLATANFNTGSSAAAELIAREQSRQQRGAQ
;
A
#
# COMPACT_ATOMS: atom_id res chain seq x y z
N MET A 1 10.46 17.43 -33.17
CA MET A 1 10.40 16.04 -32.67
C MET A 1 9.24 15.96 -31.71
N SER A 2 8.08 15.54 -32.19
CA SER A 2 6.87 15.35 -31.39
C SER A 2 7.00 14.05 -30.61
N GLY A 3 7.36 14.13 -29.33
CA GLY A 3 7.25 13.00 -28.42
C GLY A 3 5.77 12.68 -28.26
N GLY A 4 5.35 11.55 -28.83
CA GLY A 4 3.98 11.06 -28.69
C GLY A 4 3.68 10.85 -27.20
N PHE A 5 2.80 11.69 -26.67
CA PHE A 5 2.10 11.41 -25.42
C PHE A 5 1.24 10.17 -25.68
N LEU A 6 1.40 9.15 -24.84
CA LEU A 6 0.57 7.96 -24.85
C LEU A 6 -0.87 8.37 -24.55
N ASP A 7 -1.82 7.88 -25.35
CA ASP A 7 -3.26 8.09 -25.12
C ASP A 7 -3.64 7.59 -23.72
N ASP A 8 -4.39 8.40 -22.96
CA ASP A 8 -4.83 8.14 -21.58
C ASP A 8 -5.82 6.94 -21.43
N ASN A 9 -6.04 6.16 -22.50
CA ASN A 9 -7.19 5.25 -22.61
C ASN A 9 -6.84 3.77 -22.85
N GLU A 10 -5.59 3.36 -22.65
CA GLU A 10 -5.15 1.98 -22.93
C GLU A 10 -4.72 1.16 -21.70
N TYR A 11 -5.19 1.51 -20.50
CA TYR A 11 -5.18 0.60 -19.35
C TYR A 11 -6.44 -0.29 -19.34
N ALA A 12 -6.69 -0.97 -20.46
CA ALA A 12 -7.79 -1.90 -20.61
C ALA A 12 -7.69 -3.00 -19.53
N ALA A 13 -8.81 -3.23 -18.84
CA ALA A 13 -8.95 -4.22 -17.79
C ALA A 13 -8.49 -5.61 -18.27
N HIS A 14 -7.47 -6.16 -17.60
CA HIS A 14 -7.11 -7.56 -17.75
C HIS A 14 -8.16 -8.44 -17.06
N PRO A 15 -8.46 -9.64 -17.62
CA PRO A 15 -9.48 -10.52 -17.07
C PRO A 15 -9.13 -10.96 -15.65
N ALA A 16 -10.16 -11.06 -14.81
CA ALA A 16 -10.06 -11.48 -13.42
C ALA A 16 -9.29 -12.81 -13.33
N GLN A 17 -8.15 -12.78 -12.62
CA GLN A 17 -7.46 -14.00 -12.22
C GLN A 17 -8.40 -14.82 -11.32
N SER A 18 -8.35 -16.14 -11.46
CA SER A 18 -9.18 -17.11 -10.74
C SER A 18 -9.17 -16.86 -9.23
N ALA A 19 -10.29 -17.14 -8.56
CA ALA A 19 -10.58 -16.92 -7.14
C ALA A 19 -9.54 -17.46 -6.13
N ASN A 20 -8.36 -16.85 -6.11
CA ASN A 20 -7.56 -16.66 -4.91
C ASN A 20 -7.96 -15.30 -4.35
N GLU A 21 -8.29 -15.26 -3.07
CA GLU A 21 -8.45 -14.03 -2.31
C GLU A 21 -7.09 -13.32 -2.34
N LEU A 22 -7.00 -12.17 -3.03
CA LEU A 22 -5.73 -11.42 -3.15
C LEU A 22 -5.19 -11.17 -1.75
N GLU A 23 -3.93 -11.52 -1.49
CA GLU A 23 -3.27 -11.14 -0.24
C GLU A 23 -2.63 -9.76 -0.39
N ILE A 24 -2.46 -9.04 0.72
CA ILE A 24 -1.73 -7.76 0.74
C ILE A 24 -0.29 -7.91 0.18
N SER A 25 0.29 -9.10 0.30
CA SER A 25 1.62 -9.47 -0.18
C SER A 25 1.71 -9.56 -1.71
N ASP A 26 0.58 -9.76 -2.40
CA ASP A 26 0.45 -9.82 -3.85
C ASP A 26 0.35 -8.43 -4.50
N LEU A 27 0.28 -7.36 -3.69
CA LEU A 27 0.03 -6.00 -4.14
C LEU A 27 1.31 -5.16 -4.12
N LEU A 28 1.60 -4.51 -5.25
CA LEU A 28 2.61 -3.48 -5.35
C LEU A 28 1.93 -2.12 -5.51
N PHE A 29 2.16 -1.20 -4.56
CA PHE A 29 1.62 0.16 -4.62
C PHE A 29 2.65 1.13 -5.20
N VAL A 30 2.21 1.94 -6.16
CA VAL A 30 3.04 2.99 -6.78
C VAL A 30 2.29 4.31 -6.70
N SER A 31 2.97 5.38 -6.27
CA SER A 31 2.38 6.70 -6.16
C SER A 31 3.14 7.74 -6.97
N PHE A 32 2.41 8.54 -7.76
CA PHE A 32 2.94 9.59 -8.62
C PHE A 32 1.80 10.51 -9.10
N ASN A 33 2.08 11.77 -9.41
CA ASN A 33 1.11 12.70 -10.04
C ASN A 33 -0.27 12.73 -9.35
N SER A 34 -0.27 12.83 -8.01
CA SER A 34 -1.49 12.79 -7.18
C SER A 34 -2.33 11.51 -7.35
N ARG A 35 -1.73 10.41 -7.80
CA ARG A 35 -2.36 9.10 -8.02
C ARG A 35 -1.63 8.04 -7.21
N VAL A 36 -2.38 7.03 -6.79
CA VAL A 36 -1.87 5.75 -6.31
C VAL A 36 -2.43 4.66 -7.22
N VAL A 37 -1.61 3.70 -7.61
CA VAL A 37 -2.04 2.51 -8.33
C VAL A 37 -1.61 1.27 -7.56
N ALA A 38 -2.43 0.23 -7.62
CA ALA A 38 -2.01 -1.11 -7.23
C ALA A 38 -1.79 -1.96 -8.47
N LEU A 39 -0.65 -2.62 -8.48
CA LEU A 39 -0.27 -3.61 -9.47
C LEU A 39 -0.22 -4.98 -8.79
N ASN A 40 -0.52 -6.03 -9.54
CA ASN A 40 -0.13 -7.37 -9.12
C ASN A 40 1.41 -7.42 -9.08
N ARG A 41 1.96 -7.80 -7.93
CA ARG A 41 3.40 -7.74 -7.64
C ARG A 41 4.24 -8.57 -8.60
N ASP A 42 3.76 -9.73 -9.01
CA ASP A 42 4.52 -10.68 -9.83
C ASP A 42 4.39 -10.40 -11.33
N THR A 43 3.21 -9.94 -11.77
CA THR A 43 2.91 -9.75 -13.20
C THR A 43 3.03 -8.30 -13.66
N GLY A 44 2.95 -7.34 -12.73
CA GLY A 44 2.88 -5.91 -13.04
C GLY A 44 1.52 -5.45 -13.57
N ASN A 45 0.51 -6.33 -13.63
CA ASN A 45 -0.82 -5.98 -14.13
C ASN A 45 -1.48 -4.93 -13.23
N LEU A 46 -2.07 -3.89 -13.84
CA LEU A 46 -2.85 -2.90 -13.11
C LEU A 46 -4.12 -3.53 -12.55
N LEU A 47 -4.28 -3.46 -11.23
CA LEU A 47 -5.46 -3.96 -10.50
C LEU A 47 -6.47 -2.84 -10.26
N TRP A 48 -5.99 -1.70 -9.74
CA TRP A 48 -6.83 -0.52 -9.53
C TRP A 48 -6.00 0.77 -9.57
N SER A 49 -6.70 1.90 -9.74
CA SER A 49 -6.09 3.22 -9.63
C SER A 49 -6.98 4.19 -8.84
N TRP A 50 -6.36 4.98 -7.97
CA TRP A 50 -7.00 6.02 -7.17
C TRP A 50 -6.33 7.36 -7.44
N LYS A 51 -7.10 8.39 -7.77
CA LYS A 51 -6.60 9.76 -7.93
C LYS A 51 -7.09 10.59 -6.76
N SER A 52 -6.16 11.30 -6.12
CA SER A 52 -6.49 12.13 -4.97
C SER A 52 -7.55 13.18 -5.33
N PRO A 53 -8.67 13.25 -4.60
CA PRO A 53 -9.69 14.27 -4.81
C PRO A 53 -9.19 15.69 -4.50
N LYS A 54 -8.17 15.82 -3.64
CA LYS A 54 -7.58 17.09 -3.21
C LYS A 54 -6.06 17.02 -3.16
N GLY A 55 -5.41 18.18 -3.16
CA GLY A 55 -3.96 18.28 -3.37
C GLY A 55 -3.63 18.24 -4.86
N ARG A 56 -2.56 18.93 -5.24
CA ARG A 56 -2.05 19.03 -6.62
C ARG A 56 -0.55 18.75 -6.71
N SER A 57 0.08 18.37 -5.60
CA SER A 57 1.47 17.97 -5.57
C SER A 57 1.68 16.65 -6.32
N ASN A 58 2.85 16.57 -6.96
CA ASN A 58 3.32 15.37 -7.62
C ASN A 58 3.88 14.34 -6.63
N TYR A 59 4.07 14.75 -5.38
CA TYR A 59 4.70 13.95 -4.32
C TYR A 59 3.62 13.48 -3.34
N LEU A 60 3.55 12.17 -3.15
CA LEU A 60 2.73 11.53 -2.13
C LEU A 60 3.65 10.73 -1.20
N ALA A 61 3.24 10.60 0.06
CA ALA A 61 3.74 9.55 0.94
C ALA A 61 2.69 8.45 1.04
N ILE A 62 3.12 7.19 0.95
CA ILE A 62 2.26 6.03 1.16
C ILE A 62 2.84 5.13 2.26
N LEU A 63 1.96 4.50 3.03
CA LEU A 63 2.32 3.52 4.06
C LEU A 63 1.24 2.43 4.07
N VAL A 64 1.67 1.17 4.06
CA VAL A 64 0.78 0.01 4.29
C VAL A 64 0.99 -0.48 5.71
N ASP A 65 -0.09 -0.61 6.47
CA ASP A 65 -0.08 -1.18 7.82
C ASP A 65 -1.45 -1.80 8.12
N ASP A 66 -1.46 -2.98 8.73
CA ASP A 66 -2.66 -3.73 9.14
C ASP A 66 -3.81 -3.70 8.10
N GLU A 67 -3.51 -4.15 6.87
CA GLU A 67 -4.44 -4.19 5.73
C GLU A 67 -5.08 -2.84 5.37
N GLN A 68 -4.43 -1.74 5.70
CA GLN A 68 -4.82 -0.38 5.32
C GLN A 68 -3.70 0.31 4.55
N LEU A 69 -4.08 1.07 3.53
CA LEU A 69 -3.17 1.88 2.76
C LEU A 69 -3.38 3.35 3.09
N PHE A 70 -2.42 3.95 3.80
CA PHE A 70 -2.42 5.37 4.11
C PHE A 70 -1.73 6.14 3.00
N VAL A 71 -2.37 7.22 2.56
CA VAL A 71 -1.86 8.10 1.50
C VAL A 71 -1.92 9.54 1.98
N SER A 72 -0.81 10.26 1.91
CA SER A 72 -0.74 11.66 2.30
C SER A 72 -0.21 12.53 1.16
N ILE A 73 -0.88 13.67 0.94
CA ILE A 73 -0.59 14.62 -0.13
C ILE A 73 -1.07 16.01 0.28
N ASP A 74 -0.22 17.05 0.19
CA ASP A 74 -0.59 18.46 0.44
C ASP A 74 -1.46 18.69 1.68
N GLY A 75 -1.06 18.15 2.85
CA GLY A 75 -1.83 18.32 4.08
C GLY A 75 -3.18 17.59 4.09
N TYR A 76 -3.42 16.67 3.16
CA TYR A 76 -4.54 15.75 3.16
C TYR A 76 -4.04 14.34 3.43
N THR A 77 -4.76 13.60 4.27
CA THR A 77 -4.48 12.18 4.52
C THR A 77 -5.72 11.37 4.26
N TYR A 78 -5.55 10.27 3.54
CA TYR A 78 -6.57 9.31 3.19
C TYR A 78 -6.15 7.94 3.70
N CYS A 79 -7.14 7.14 4.05
CA CYS A 79 -6.98 5.69 4.16
C CYS A 79 -7.80 5.04 3.07
N LEU A 80 -7.15 4.17 2.32
CA LEU A 80 -7.73 3.41 1.24
C LEU A 80 -7.74 1.93 1.63
N ASP A 81 -8.78 1.25 1.18
CA ASP A 81 -8.82 -0.20 1.10
C ASP A 81 -7.74 -0.67 0.10
N PRO A 82 -6.74 -1.47 0.51
CA PRO A 82 -5.63 -1.82 -0.36
C PRO A 82 -6.03 -2.68 -1.56
N TYR A 83 -7.14 -3.42 -1.47
CA TYR A 83 -7.58 -4.36 -2.50
C TYR A 83 -8.40 -3.69 -3.61
N SER A 84 -9.11 -2.61 -3.27
CA SER A 84 -10.02 -1.91 -4.19
C SER A 84 -9.62 -0.46 -4.49
N GLY A 85 -8.76 0.14 -3.68
CA GLY A 85 -8.44 1.57 -3.72
C GLY A 85 -9.58 2.47 -3.24
N ARG A 86 -10.64 1.89 -2.66
CA ARG A 86 -11.78 2.67 -2.15
C ARG A 86 -11.38 3.44 -0.89
N GLU A 87 -11.75 4.70 -0.82
CA GLU A 87 -11.55 5.52 0.37
C GLU A 87 -12.36 4.95 1.55
N ILE A 88 -11.67 4.66 2.66
CA ILE A 88 -12.25 4.25 3.94
C ILE A 88 -12.51 5.50 4.79
N TRP A 89 -11.51 6.39 4.89
CA TRP A 89 -11.65 7.67 5.60
C TRP A 89 -10.73 8.75 5.02
N PHE A 90 -11.05 10.00 5.36
CA PHE A 90 -10.31 11.19 4.95
C PHE A 90 -10.11 12.16 6.13
N ASN A 91 -8.92 12.75 6.22
CA ASN A 91 -8.57 13.80 7.16
C ASN A 91 -7.93 15.01 6.44
N PRO A 92 -8.48 16.23 6.57
CA PRO A 92 -7.95 17.41 5.90
C PRO A 92 -6.76 18.10 6.59
N LEU A 93 -6.29 17.58 7.74
CA LEU A 93 -5.24 18.18 8.60
C LEU A 93 -5.36 19.72 8.68
N LYS A 94 -6.59 20.21 8.88
CA LYS A 94 -6.91 21.64 8.78
C LYS A 94 -6.08 22.43 9.80
N GLY A 95 -5.37 23.45 9.32
CA GLY A 95 -4.57 24.35 10.15
C GLY A 95 -3.11 23.95 10.31
N TYR A 96 -2.69 22.79 9.82
CA TYR A 96 -1.28 22.36 9.87
C TYR A 96 -0.46 22.79 8.64
N GLY A 97 -1.10 23.38 7.63
CA GLY A 97 -0.46 23.90 6.43
C GLY A 97 -0.21 22.84 5.35
N TYR A 98 0.62 23.20 4.37
CA TYR A 98 1.03 22.35 3.25
C TYR A 98 2.52 22.03 3.38
N GLY A 99 2.92 20.81 3.01
CA GLY A 99 4.31 20.36 3.07
C GLY A 99 4.48 18.98 2.47
N ILE A 100 5.74 18.51 2.41
CA ILE A 100 6.05 17.13 2.00
C ILE A 100 5.76 16.21 3.19
N PRO A 101 4.77 15.31 3.10
CA PRO A 101 4.43 14.44 4.21
C PRO A 101 5.42 13.29 4.35
N THR A 102 5.58 12.81 5.58
CA THR A 102 6.17 11.50 5.91
C THR A 102 5.17 10.75 6.76
N LEU A 103 5.06 9.44 6.57
CA LEU A 103 4.14 8.58 7.31
C LEU A 103 4.92 7.60 8.18
N ALA A 104 4.43 7.34 9.39
CA ALA A 104 4.94 6.34 10.29
C ALA A 104 3.79 5.77 11.11
N THR A 105 3.86 4.47 11.40
CA THR A 105 2.96 3.77 12.33
C THR A 105 3.78 3.26 13.51
N ALA A 106 3.14 3.14 14.68
CA ALA A 106 3.77 2.55 15.86
C ALA A 106 3.69 1.01 15.86
N ASN A 107 2.92 0.42 14.94
CA ASN A 107 2.71 -1.01 14.89
C ASN A 107 3.94 -1.72 14.28
N PHE A 108 4.75 -2.30 15.17
CA PHE A 108 5.64 -3.40 14.82
C PHE A 108 4.86 -4.71 15.00
N ASN A 109 4.16 -5.16 13.98
CA ASN A 109 3.56 -6.49 14.04
C ASN A 109 4.68 -7.54 13.91
N THR A 110 5.14 -8.09 15.03
CA THR A 110 6.09 -9.22 15.09
C THR A 110 5.46 -10.56 14.72
N GLY A 111 4.23 -10.55 14.20
CA GLY A 111 3.43 -11.71 13.81
C GLY A 111 3.84 -12.38 12.50
N SER A 112 5.12 -12.42 12.12
CA SER A 112 5.53 -13.51 11.24
C SER A 112 5.45 -14.78 12.10
N SER A 113 4.46 -15.63 11.83
CA SER A 113 4.38 -16.97 12.43
C SER A 113 5.74 -17.67 12.37
N ALA A 114 6.55 -17.42 11.33
CA ALA A 114 7.91 -17.93 11.22
C ALA A 114 8.87 -17.41 12.31
N ALA A 115 8.82 -16.14 12.70
CA ALA A 115 9.66 -15.59 13.76
C ALA A 115 9.24 -16.11 15.14
N ALA A 116 7.94 -16.15 15.42
CA ALA A 116 7.39 -16.74 16.65
C ALA A 116 7.66 -18.25 16.75
N GLU A 117 7.54 -18.99 15.63
CA GLU A 117 7.86 -20.41 15.55
C GLU A 117 9.36 -20.69 15.72
N LEU A 118 10.24 -19.87 15.16
CA LEU A 118 11.68 -20.01 15.36
C LEU A 118 12.05 -19.82 16.83
N ILE A 119 11.50 -18.80 17.49
CA ILE A 119 11.70 -18.57 18.92
C ILE A 119 11.17 -19.76 19.74
N ALA A 120 9.98 -20.28 19.42
CA ALA A 120 9.41 -21.44 20.11
C ALA A 120 10.19 -22.75 19.86
N ARG A 121 10.71 -22.96 18.64
CA ARG A 121 11.55 -24.11 18.26
C ARG A 121 12.92 -24.07 18.95
N GLU A 122 13.50 -22.88 19.13
CA GLU A 122 14.76 -22.73 19.87
C GLU A 122 14.56 -22.97 21.36
N GLN A 123 13.50 -22.42 21.95
CA GLN A 123 13.16 -22.64 23.37
C GLN A 123 12.89 -24.12 23.68
N SER A 124 12.14 -24.83 22.82
CA SER A 124 11.88 -26.26 23.01
C SER A 124 13.13 -27.15 22.84
N ARG A 125 14.07 -26.78 21.97
CA ARG A 125 15.37 -27.46 21.84
C ARG A 125 16.24 -27.28 23.08
N GLN A 126 16.26 -26.10 23.67
CA GLN A 126 17.04 -25.81 24.89
C GLN A 126 16.49 -26.57 26.11
N GLN A 127 15.17 -26.69 26.24
CA GLN A 127 14.55 -27.43 27.35
C GLN A 127 14.76 -28.94 27.27
N ARG A 128 14.87 -29.51 26.06
CA ARG A 128 15.14 -30.95 25.85
C ARG A 128 16.61 -31.33 26.06
N GLY A 129 17.55 -30.39 25.91
CA GLY A 129 18.97 -30.64 26.15
C GLY A 129 19.39 -30.55 27.63
N ALA A 130 18.47 -30.18 28.52
CA ALA A 130 18.72 -29.97 29.95
C ALA A 130 18.12 -31.06 30.86
N GLN A 131 17.57 -32.15 30.28
CA GLN A 131 17.16 -33.38 30.96
C GLN A 131 18.09 -34.53 30.58
#